data_AF-A0A958G7W7-F1
#
_entry.id   AF-A0A958G7W7-F1
#
_cell.length_a   1.000
_cell.length_b   1.000
_cell.length_c   1.000
_cell.angle_alpha   90.00
_cell.angle_beta   90.00
_cell.angle_gamma   90.00
#
_symmetry.space_group_name_H-M   'P 1'
#
loop_
_entity.id
_entity.type
_entity.pdbx_description
1 polymer ?
#
loop_
_entity_poly.entity_id
_entity_poly.type
_entity_poly.pdbx_seq_one_letter_code
_entity_poly.pdbx_strand_id
1 'polypeptide(L)' 'MRLFMIDNYDSFTYNLYQYFGELGAELRVAR' A
#
# COMPACT_ATOMS: atom_id res chain seq x y z
N MET A 1 -10.62 5.99 3.52
CA MET A 1 -10.70 4.92 2.49
C MET A 1 -9.92 3.71 3.01
N ARG A 2 -10.42 2.49 2.83
CA ARG A 2 -9.73 1.25 3.26
C ARG A 2 -9.15 0.54 2.04
N LEU A 3 -7.83 0.29 2.05
CA LEU A 3 -7.11 -0.31 0.93
C LEU A 3 -6.41 -1.59 1.37
N PHE A 4 -6.60 -2.67 0.60
CA PHE A 4 -5.87 -3.92 0.78
C PHE A 4 -4.90 -4.08 -0.39
N MET A 5 -3.60 -4.11 -0.08
CA MET A 5 -2.54 -4.25 -1.06
C MET A 5 -1.93 -5.64 -0.98
N ILE A 6 -1.68 -6.24 -2.16
CA ILE A 6 -0.95 -7.49 -2.28
C ILE A 6 0.46 -7.14 -2.77
N ASP A 7 1.45 -7.46 -1.95
CA ASP A 7 2.85 -7.31 -2.25
C ASP A 7 3.33 -8.51 -3.07
N ASN A 8 3.52 -8.29 -4.36
CA ASN A 8 4.04 -9.28 -5.30
C ASN A 8 5.59 -9.27 -5.38
N TYR A 9 6.28 -8.76 -4.35
CA TYR A 9 7.73 -8.58 -4.30
C TYR A 9 8.29 -7.58 -5.32
N ASP A 10 7.45 -6.66 -5.80
CA ASP A 10 7.86 -5.55 -6.66
C ASP A 10 8.24 -4.32 -5.82
N SER A 11 9.30 -3.62 -6.21
CA SER A 11 9.77 -2.43 -5.47
C SER A 11 8.78 -1.25 -5.53
N PHE A 12 7.85 -1.26 -6.50
CA PHE A 12 6.79 -0.26 -6.62
C PHE A 12 5.76 -0.34 -5.49
N THR A 13 5.61 -1.51 -4.84
CA THR A 13 4.66 -1.70 -3.72
C THR A 13 4.87 -0.68 -2.59
N TYR A 14 6.13 -0.33 -2.29
CA TYR A 14 6.45 0.67 -1.26
C TYR A 14 6.05 2.10 -1.66
N ASN A 15 6.16 2.44 -2.93
CA ASN A 15 5.76 3.76 -3.44
C ASN A 15 4.25 3.97 -3.26
N LEU A 16 3.45 2.96 -3.61
CA LEU A 16 2.00 3.00 -3.43
C LEU A 16 1.61 3.04 -1.95
N TYR A 17 2.27 2.24 -1.10
CA TYR A 17 2.03 2.25 0.33
C TYR A 17 2.24 3.65 0.93
N GLN A 18 3.36 4.31 0.59
CA GLN A 18 3.64 5.66 1.06
C GLN A 18 2.62 6.67 0.53
N TYR A 19 2.36 6.66 -0.78
CA TYR A 19 1.42 7.58 -1.41
C TYR A 19 0.02 7.50 -0.79
N PHE A 20 -0.51 6.29 -0.60
CA PHE A 20 -1.82 6.12 0.02
C PHE A 20 -1.81 6.42 1.52
N GLY A 21 -0.68 6.22 2.21
CA GLY A 21 -0.49 6.63 3.60
C GLY A 21 -0.54 8.15 3.76
N GLU A 22 0.13 8.90 2.88
CA GLU A 22 0.09 10.37 2.84
C GLU A 22 -1.31 10.92 2.54
N LEU A 23 -2.12 10.16 1.80
CA LEU A 23 -3.54 10.46 1.54
C LEU A 23 -4.49 10.05 2.69
N GLY A 24 -3.96 9.51 3.80
CA GLY A 24 -4.76 9.09 4.95
C GLY A 24 -5.56 7.80 4.74
N ALA A 25 -5.14 6.94 3.82
CA ALA A 25 -5.75 5.63 3.64
C ALA A 25 -5.37 4.69 4.79
N GLU A 26 -6.35 3.89 5.24
CA GLU A 26 -6.08 2.76 6.12
C GLU A 26 -5.62 1.58 5.27
N LEU A 27 -4.34 1.23 5.38
CA LEU A 27 -3.65 0.24 4.56
C LEU A 27 -3.48 -1.09 5.29
N ARG A 28 -3.80 -2.19 4.60
CA ARG A 28 -3.37 -3.54 4.99
C ARG A 28 -2.61 -4.19 3.84
N VAL A 29 -1.44 -4.75 4.13
CA VAL A 29 -0.58 -5.39 3.14
C VAL A 29 -0.46 -6.87 3.47
N ALA A 30 -0.63 -7.72 2.45
CA ALA A 30 -0.33 -9.15 2.50
C ALA A 30 0.62 -9.51 1.36
N ARG A 31 1.29 -10.66 1.46
CA ARG A 31 2.15 -11.23 0.42
C ARG A 31 1.45 -12.45 -0.18
#